data_AF-A0A534P011-F1
#
_entry.id   AF-A0A534P011-F1
#
_cell.length_a   1.000
_cell.length_b   1.000
_cell.length_c   1.000
_cell.angle_alpha   90.00
_cell.angle_beta   90.00
_cell.angle_gamma   90.00
#
_symmetry.space_group_name_H-M   'P 1'
#
loop_
_entity.id
_entity.type
_entity.pdbx_description
1 polymer ?
#
loop_
_entity_poly.entity_id
_entity_poly.type
_entity_poly.pdbx_seq_one_letter_code
_entity_poly.pdbx_strand_id
1 'polypeptide(L)'
;MATPPQRPVAEAPPPASPPSPSAGPVSAEARKARQRLDSGRAEIFARHRGGAGGQQVVRAISDLTDSVLQDMFASLVSKDGSPSDLALVATGGYGRRELSPRSDVDLLALLPSQKADPARKARAEAVAESLHRALWDAGLEAGFGARTLEETLTLARDDHTARTALLDCRLLAGDAALFKELERAVVTELDARKIEEFIEEKLEELRGRRTRYGGSVWLLEPHIKQGKGGLRDLQAALWIARARHKVAGLGESGERGLLPLREVQAARAARDWLWKLRNELHYATGRRDDRLTFDNQRRLASALGYADAEGELGVEKLMRETYIALQEIARASDALIDRCAVEDAPRPAGFFGPRRAPQAKPIDSAFKLWQGRVTVGDREVFARRPADLIRLFTVAETYGVPVYSYARDLLVQERRSRRPRRALAVPGPRRQRRRGAGVPARAGRPRGALSRAGQAAGACAAQPVPRVHGGHAHRRRTAADDAAARRIALGRGAGSHPHRARAGAPAGAHAGAALPRSR
;
A
#
# COMPACT_ATOMS: atom_id res chain seq x y z
N MET A 1 13.87 -37.29 17.25
CA MET A 1 14.38 -37.15 15.87
C MET A 1 14.15 -35.72 15.44
N ALA A 2 15.21 -34.92 15.38
CA ALA A 2 15.13 -33.51 14.99
C ALA A 2 15.14 -33.40 13.45
N THR A 3 14.13 -32.73 12.91
CA THR A 3 14.04 -32.40 11.48
C THR A 3 15.19 -31.46 11.11
N PRO A 4 15.95 -31.71 10.03
CA PRO A 4 17.05 -30.84 9.65
C PRO A 4 16.51 -29.47 9.16
N PRO A 5 17.28 -28.38 9.35
CA PRO A 5 16.87 -27.06 8.88
C PRO A 5 16.80 -27.04 7.35
N GLN A 6 15.64 -26.69 6.80
CA GLN A 6 15.47 -26.49 5.37
C GLN A 6 16.34 -25.31 4.93
N ARG A 7 17.20 -25.55 3.93
CA ARG A 7 17.97 -24.50 3.26
C ARG A 7 17.00 -23.50 2.61
N PRO A 8 17.31 -22.18 2.62
CA PRO A 8 16.50 -21.21 1.90
C PRO A 8 16.47 -21.58 0.41
N VAL A 9 15.26 -21.65 -0.13
CA VAL A 9 15.03 -21.78 -1.58
C VAL A 9 15.67 -20.57 -2.24
N ALA A 10 16.70 -20.80 -3.06
CA ALA A 10 17.32 -19.75 -3.85
C ALA A 10 16.25 -19.12 -4.74
N GLU A 11 15.99 -17.84 -4.53
CA GLU A 11 15.18 -17.00 -5.39
C GLU A 11 15.78 -17.12 -6.80
N ALA A 12 14.96 -17.51 -7.79
CA ALA A 12 15.40 -17.58 -9.17
C ALA A 12 15.98 -16.21 -9.57
N PRO A 13 17.15 -16.15 -10.22
CA PRO A 13 17.72 -14.88 -10.64
C PRO A 13 16.70 -14.17 -11.54
N PRO A 14 16.52 -12.84 -11.38
CA PRO A 14 15.65 -12.09 -12.28
C PRO A 14 16.09 -12.33 -13.74
N PRO A 15 15.15 -12.33 -14.71
CA PRO A 15 15.52 -12.43 -16.12
C PRO A 15 16.58 -11.37 -16.41
N ALA A 16 17.66 -11.78 -17.05
CA ALA A 16 18.78 -10.91 -17.36
C ALA A 16 18.25 -9.66 -18.07
N SER A 17 18.54 -8.48 -17.52
CA SER A 17 18.28 -7.21 -18.19
C SER A 17 18.91 -7.25 -19.58
N PRO A 18 18.22 -6.77 -20.62
CA PRO A 18 18.82 -6.65 -21.94
C PRO A 18 20.11 -5.82 -21.86
N PRO A 19 21.10 -6.05 -22.74
CA PRO A 19 22.37 -5.34 -22.71
C PRO A 19 22.14 -3.83 -22.73
N SER A 20 22.76 -3.11 -21.81
CA SER A 20 22.70 -1.65 -21.74
C SER A 20 23.08 -1.06 -23.10
N PRO A 21 22.19 -0.29 -23.77
CA PRO A 21 22.54 0.36 -25.02
C PRO A 21 23.71 1.32 -24.76
N SER A 22 24.65 1.35 -25.70
CA SER A 22 25.87 2.15 -25.61
C SER A 22 25.58 3.62 -25.28
N ALA A 23 26.44 4.22 -24.45
CA ALA A 23 26.33 5.59 -23.98
C ALA A 23 26.49 6.61 -25.13
N GLY A 24 25.43 6.82 -25.90
CA GLY A 24 25.27 7.98 -26.76
C GLY A 24 24.96 9.23 -25.94
N PRO A 25 25.04 10.43 -26.54
CA PRO A 25 24.66 11.67 -25.87
C PRO A 25 23.16 11.65 -25.50
N VAL A 26 22.86 11.89 -24.21
CA VAL A 26 21.49 12.05 -23.69
C VAL A 26 20.75 13.12 -24.50
N SER A 27 19.59 12.75 -25.07
CA SER A 27 18.76 13.65 -25.87
C SER A 27 18.35 14.91 -25.09
N ALA A 28 18.11 16.03 -25.80
CA ALA A 28 17.67 17.27 -25.17
C ALA A 28 16.32 17.09 -24.46
N GLU A 29 15.46 16.25 -25.03
CA GLU A 29 14.16 15.83 -24.53
C GLU A 29 14.30 15.07 -23.21
N ALA A 30 15.20 14.09 -23.14
CA ALA A 30 15.46 13.34 -21.90
C ALA A 30 16.04 14.24 -20.79
N ARG A 31 16.89 15.20 -21.14
CA ARG A 31 17.41 16.19 -20.18
C ARG A 31 16.29 17.08 -19.62
N LYS A 32 15.38 17.55 -20.49
CA LYS A 32 14.21 18.33 -20.09
C LYS A 32 13.26 17.51 -19.21
N ALA A 33 13.03 16.24 -19.55
CA ALA A 33 12.22 15.32 -18.75
C ALA A 33 12.82 15.13 -17.35
N ARG A 34 14.12 14.84 -17.26
CA ARG A 34 14.85 14.72 -15.99
C ARG A 34 14.73 15.99 -15.15
N GLN A 35 14.98 17.15 -15.73
CA GLN A 35 14.88 18.43 -15.01
C GLN A 35 13.48 18.67 -14.43
N ARG A 36 12.41 18.33 -15.19
CA ARG A 36 11.03 18.44 -14.71
C ARG A 36 10.70 17.45 -13.61
N LEU A 37 11.19 16.22 -13.72
CA LEU A 37 11.03 15.22 -12.66
C LEU A 37 11.72 15.68 -11.38
N ASP A 38 12.95 16.19 -11.48
CA ASP A 38 13.73 16.63 -10.32
C ASP A 38 13.09 17.85 -9.64
N SER A 39 12.71 18.88 -10.41
CA SER A 39 12.07 20.07 -9.86
C SER A 39 10.68 19.77 -9.28
N GLY A 40 9.86 18.99 -9.99
CA GLY A 40 8.53 18.61 -9.51
C GLY A 40 8.59 17.70 -8.28
N ARG A 41 9.54 16.75 -8.21
CA ARG A 41 9.75 15.91 -7.02
C ARG A 41 10.21 16.73 -5.82
N ALA A 42 11.05 17.75 -6.02
CA ALA A 42 11.46 18.66 -4.97
C ALA A 42 10.27 19.48 -4.42
N GLU A 43 9.39 19.96 -5.30
CA GLU A 43 8.17 20.66 -4.88
C GLU A 43 7.22 19.74 -4.10
N ILE A 44 7.00 18.52 -4.60
CA ILE A 44 6.15 17.53 -3.92
C ILE A 44 6.75 17.16 -2.55
N PHE A 45 8.07 17.04 -2.45
CA PHE A 45 8.75 16.81 -1.18
C PHE A 45 8.53 17.97 -0.21
N ALA A 46 8.59 19.23 -0.67
CA ALA A 46 8.26 20.39 0.15
C ALA A 46 6.80 20.35 0.65
N ARG A 47 5.84 19.95 -0.20
CA ARG A 47 4.44 19.76 0.20
C ARG A 47 4.28 18.65 1.26
N HIS A 48 4.99 17.53 1.10
CA HIS A 48 5.04 16.46 2.10
C HIS A 48 5.56 16.97 3.45
N ARG A 49 6.65 17.76 3.45
CA ARG A 49 7.17 18.42 4.66
C ARG A 49 6.19 19.43 5.25
N GLY A 50 5.41 20.10 4.41
CA GLY A 50 4.31 20.99 4.81
C GLY A 50 3.07 20.28 5.37
N GLY A 51 3.09 18.95 5.49
CA GLY A 51 2.02 18.17 6.12
C GLY A 51 0.97 17.60 5.16
N ALA A 52 1.23 17.59 3.85
CA ALA A 52 0.35 16.95 2.87
C ALA A 52 0.04 15.48 3.23
N GLY A 53 -1.17 15.03 2.90
CA GLY A 53 -1.61 13.65 3.12
C GLY A 53 -0.83 12.66 2.26
N GLY A 54 -0.71 11.41 2.73
CA GLY A 54 0.05 10.38 2.01
C GLY A 54 -0.47 10.12 0.60
N GLN A 55 -1.80 10.06 0.45
CA GLN A 55 -2.48 9.89 -0.84
C GLN A 55 -2.30 11.10 -1.75
N GLN A 56 -2.22 12.32 -1.20
CA GLN A 56 -1.97 13.52 -2.00
C GLN A 56 -0.57 13.49 -2.61
N VAL A 57 0.43 13.08 -1.84
CA VAL A 57 1.82 12.98 -2.31
C VAL A 57 1.96 11.93 -3.42
N VAL A 58 1.43 10.71 -3.22
CA VAL A 58 1.57 9.66 -4.25
C VAL A 58 0.83 9.97 -5.54
N ARG A 59 -0.32 10.67 -5.45
CA ARG A 59 -1.04 11.18 -6.62
C ARG A 59 -0.23 12.25 -7.33
N ALA A 60 0.32 13.23 -6.61
CA ALA A 60 1.12 14.27 -7.21
C ALA A 60 2.38 13.72 -7.93
N ILE A 61 3.02 12.70 -7.36
CA ILE A 61 4.14 12.00 -8.02
C ILE A 61 3.66 11.31 -9.29
N SER A 62 2.52 10.62 -9.23
CA SER A 62 1.93 9.95 -10.39
C SER A 62 1.56 10.95 -11.49
N ASP A 63 0.99 12.10 -11.14
CA ASP A 63 0.54 13.13 -12.09
C ASP A 63 1.71 13.84 -12.75
N LEU A 64 2.78 14.10 -11.99
CA LEU A 64 4.04 14.59 -12.54
C LEU A 64 4.64 13.58 -13.53
N THR A 65 4.63 12.30 -13.17
CA THR A 65 5.14 11.23 -14.03
C THR A 65 4.29 11.08 -15.28
N ASP A 66 2.96 11.12 -15.16
CA ASP A 66 2.01 11.09 -16.28
C ASP A 66 2.35 12.20 -17.28
N SER A 67 2.45 13.45 -16.81
CA SER A 67 2.72 14.60 -17.67
C SER A 67 4.06 14.48 -18.40
N VAL A 68 5.12 14.04 -17.71
CA VAL A 68 6.44 13.85 -18.32
C VAL A 68 6.40 12.73 -19.38
N LEU A 69 5.76 11.60 -19.07
CA LEU A 69 5.64 10.48 -20.00
C LEU A 69 4.77 10.81 -21.21
N GLN A 70 3.69 11.56 -21.02
CA GLN A 70 2.82 12.02 -22.11
C GLN A 70 3.58 12.95 -23.04
N ASP A 71 4.37 13.89 -22.50
CA ASP A 71 5.18 14.80 -23.32
C ASP A 71 6.31 14.05 -24.06
N MET A 72 6.97 13.09 -23.40
CA MET A 72 7.96 12.22 -24.05
C MET A 72 7.33 11.40 -25.16
N PHE A 73 6.19 10.76 -24.89
CA PHE A 73 5.45 9.98 -25.88
C PHE A 73 5.07 10.85 -27.08
N ALA A 74 4.44 12.01 -26.84
CA ALA A 74 4.03 12.95 -27.89
C ALA A 74 5.20 13.45 -28.74
N SER A 75 6.41 13.55 -28.19
CA SER A 75 7.61 13.94 -28.96
C SER A 75 8.10 12.86 -29.92
N LEU A 76 7.74 11.59 -29.68
CA LEU A 76 8.20 10.43 -30.44
C LEU A 76 7.20 9.98 -31.51
N VAL A 77 5.91 10.32 -31.36
CA VAL A 77 4.89 10.00 -32.36
C VAL A 77 4.84 11.06 -33.46
N SER A 78 4.39 10.66 -34.65
CA SER A 78 4.24 11.54 -35.82
C SER A 78 3.44 12.81 -35.49
N LYS A 79 3.95 13.96 -35.95
CA LYS A 79 3.32 15.29 -35.74
C LYS A 79 2.15 15.57 -36.69
N ASP A 80 1.81 14.62 -37.57
CA ASP A 80 0.76 14.75 -38.58
C ASP A 80 -0.66 14.62 -38.02
N GLY A 81 -0.80 14.38 -36.71
CA GLY A 81 -2.09 14.27 -36.03
C GLY A 81 -2.76 12.90 -36.19
N SER A 82 -2.08 11.93 -36.80
CA SER A 82 -2.55 10.55 -36.84
C SER A 82 -2.58 9.92 -35.43
N PRO A 83 -3.58 9.07 -35.11
CA PRO A 83 -3.56 8.31 -33.87
C PRO A 83 -2.27 7.49 -33.79
N SER A 84 -1.65 7.43 -32.61
CA SER A 84 -0.48 6.56 -32.42
C SER A 84 -0.82 5.12 -32.76
N ASP A 85 0.12 4.41 -33.37
CA ASP A 85 -0.04 2.99 -33.68
C ASP A 85 0.06 2.09 -32.43
N LEU A 86 0.31 2.64 -31.24
CA LEU A 86 0.37 1.88 -29.98
C LEU A 86 -0.37 2.59 -28.86
N ALA A 87 -0.71 1.85 -27.79
CA ALA A 87 -1.23 2.43 -26.54
C ALA A 87 -0.18 2.34 -25.42
N LEU A 88 0.12 3.46 -24.79
CA LEU A 88 1.00 3.52 -23.61
C LEU A 88 0.15 3.39 -22.35
N VAL A 89 0.36 2.31 -21.61
CA VAL A 89 -0.47 1.89 -20.49
C VAL A 89 0.36 1.83 -19.20
N ALA A 90 -0.07 2.53 -18.17
CA ALA A 90 0.45 2.35 -16.82
C ALA A 90 -0.16 1.10 -16.19
N THR A 91 0.64 0.31 -15.46
CA THR A 91 0.16 -0.91 -14.78
C THR A 91 0.49 -0.88 -13.29
N GLY A 92 -0.09 -1.81 -12.52
CA GLY A 92 0.25 -2.01 -11.11
C GLY A 92 0.08 -0.75 -10.25
N GLY A 93 1.08 -0.43 -9.43
CA GLY A 93 1.03 0.73 -8.52
C GLY A 93 0.94 2.07 -9.25
N TYR A 94 1.56 2.18 -10.42
CA TYR A 94 1.50 3.39 -11.22
C TYR A 94 0.14 3.57 -11.87
N GLY A 95 -0.44 2.49 -12.39
CA GLY A 95 -1.79 2.49 -12.95
C GLY A 95 -2.85 2.99 -11.96
N ARG A 96 -2.73 2.61 -10.66
CA ARG A 96 -3.58 3.13 -9.57
C ARG A 96 -3.28 4.57 -9.12
N ARG A 97 -2.27 5.24 -9.69
CA ARG A 97 -1.75 6.54 -9.25
C ARG A 97 -1.28 6.53 -7.78
N GLU A 98 -0.55 5.48 -7.42
CA GLU A 98 -0.02 5.24 -6.06
C GLU A 98 1.54 5.17 -6.04
N LEU A 99 2.22 6.00 -6.83
CA LEU A 99 3.69 6.06 -6.83
C LEU A 99 4.25 6.72 -5.55
N SER A 100 5.07 5.99 -4.80
CA SER A 100 5.90 6.56 -3.73
C SER A 100 7.20 7.17 -4.31
N PRO A 101 7.95 7.99 -3.55
CA PRO A 101 9.11 8.73 -4.05
C PRO A 101 10.23 7.89 -4.69
N ARG A 102 10.30 6.61 -4.34
CA ARG A 102 11.30 5.62 -4.84
C ARG A 102 10.61 4.38 -5.41
N SER A 103 9.37 4.52 -5.89
CA SER A 103 8.69 3.46 -6.63
C SER A 103 9.13 3.48 -8.09
N ASP A 104 9.33 2.29 -8.64
CA ASP A 104 9.50 2.03 -10.06
C ASP A 104 8.23 2.42 -10.84
N VAL A 105 8.39 2.71 -12.14
CA VAL A 105 7.31 3.07 -13.06
C VAL A 105 7.01 1.90 -13.99
N ASP A 106 5.89 1.22 -13.79
CA ASP A 106 5.51 0.04 -14.61
C ASP A 106 4.67 0.45 -15.83
N LEU A 107 5.17 0.15 -17.03
CA LEU A 107 4.63 0.54 -18.33
C LEU A 107 4.48 -0.65 -19.28
N LEU A 108 3.38 -0.66 -20.02
CA LEU A 108 3.13 -1.51 -21.16
C LEU A 108 2.92 -0.64 -22.40
N ALA A 109 3.77 -0.79 -23.41
CA ALA A 109 3.49 -0.35 -24.77
C ALA A 109 2.70 -1.46 -25.48
N LEU A 110 1.39 -1.29 -25.56
CA LEU A 110 0.50 -2.23 -26.22
C LEU A 110 0.56 -2.00 -27.74
N LEU A 111 1.11 -2.99 -28.44
CA LEU A 111 1.32 -2.98 -29.88
C LEU A 111 0.08 -3.50 -30.62
N PRO A 112 -0.10 -3.14 -31.91
CA PRO A 112 -1.10 -3.76 -32.77
C PRO A 112 -0.95 -5.28 -32.82
N SER A 113 -2.05 -5.98 -33.09
CA SER A 113 -2.03 -7.44 -33.26
C SER A 113 -1.02 -7.88 -34.33
N GLN A 114 -0.56 -9.13 -34.24
CA GLN A 114 0.34 -9.72 -35.24
C GLN A 114 -0.28 -9.75 -36.66
N LYS A 115 -1.61 -9.63 -36.77
CA LYS A 115 -2.35 -9.60 -38.05
C LYS A 115 -2.53 -8.19 -38.61
N ALA A 116 -2.08 -7.15 -37.89
CA ALA A 116 -2.15 -5.78 -38.36
C ALA A 116 -1.22 -5.57 -39.57
N ASP A 117 -1.41 -4.44 -40.26
CA ASP A 117 -0.49 -3.98 -41.31
C ASP A 117 0.97 -3.99 -40.79
N PRO A 118 1.91 -4.69 -41.46
CA PRO A 118 3.30 -4.77 -41.03
C PRO A 118 3.97 -3.40 -40.87
N ALA A 119 3.64 -2.42 -41.72
CA ALA A 119 4.19 -1.08 -41.60
C ALA A 119 3.68 -0.37 -40.33
N ARG A 120 2.39 -0.53 -40.01
CA ARG A 120 1.81 -0.09 -38.74
C ARG A 120 2.53 -0.67 -37.53
N LYS A 121 2.77 -1.98 -37.54
CA LYS A 121 3.45 -2.68 -36.43
C LYS A 121 4.89 -2.20 -36.26
N ALA A 122 5.64 -2.08 -37.36
CA ALA A 122 7.01 -1.60 -37.34
C ALA A 122 7.13 -0.16 -36.79
N ARG A 123 6.19 0.73 -37.15
CA ARG A 123 6.13 2.08 -36.56
C ARG A 123 5.86 2.05 -35.05
N ALA A 124 4.92 1.22 -34.60
CA ALA A 124 4.63 1.05 -33.18
C ALA A 124 5.85 0.53 -32.39
N GLU A 125 6.54 -0.48 -32.92
CA GLU A 125 7.75 -1.05 -32.31
C GLU A 125 8.89 -0.01 -32.23
N ALA A 126 9.10 0.77 -33.29
CA ALA A 126 10.12 1.83 -33.31
C ALA A 126 9.85 2.95 -32.29
N VAL A 127 8.58 3.33 -32.10
CA VAL A 127 8.18 4.30 -31.06
C VAL A 127 8.39 3.69 -29.67
N ALA A 128 8.02 2.42 -29.46
CA ALA A 128 8.22 1.75 -28.18
C ALA A 128 9.71 1.65 -27.80
N GLU A 129 10.58 1.29 -28.74
CA GLU A 129 12.03 1.24 -28.53
C GLU A 129 12.62 2.62 -28.23
N SER A 130 12.19 3.64 -28.97
CA SER A 130 12.64 5.02 -28.75
C SER A 130 12.17 5.56 -27.40
N LEU A 131 10.96 5.23 -26.98
CA LEU A 131 10.45 5.56 -25.65
C LEU A 131 11.26 4.86 -24.56
N HIS A 132 11.55 3.56 -24.73
CA HIS A 132 12.35 2.82 -23.77
C HIS A 132 13.74 3.45 -23.54
N ARG A 133 14.42 3.85 -24.62
CA ARG A 133 15.69 4.58 -24.53
C ARG A 133 15.53 5.94 -23.86
N ALA A 134 14.49 6.70 -24.21
CA ALA A 134 14.23 8.01 -23.61
C ALA A 134 13.96 7.94 -22.10
N LEU A 135 13.28 6.89 -21.62
CA LEU A 135 13.04 6.65 -20.19
C LEU A 135 14.36 6.46 -19.43
N TRP A 136 15.26 5.65 -19.99
CA TRP A 136 16.57 5.39 -19.42
C TRP A 136 17.42 6.66 -19.34
N ASP A 137 17.49 7.41 -20.44
CA ASP A 137 18.20 8.69 -20.52
C ASP A 137 17.67 9.71 -19.50
N ALA A 138 16.34 9.75 -19.31
CA ALA A 138 15.68 10.57 -18.31
C ALA A 138 15.95 10.12 -16.86
N GLY A 139 16.51 8.92 -16.67
CA GLY A 139 16.81 8.35 -15.34
C GLY A 139 15.59 7.80 -14.62
N LEU A 140 14.57 7.41 -15.35
CA LEU A 140 13.41 6.73 -14.79
C LEU A 140 13.72 5.23 -14.66
N GLU A 141 13.65 4.72 -13.43
CA GLU A 141 13.59 3.28 -13.17
C GLU A 141 12.21 2.77 -13.60
N ALA A 142 12.11 2.28 -14.83
CA ALA A 142 10.86 1.84 -15.42
C ALA A 142 10.88 0.34 -15.75
N GLY A 143 9.90 -0.39 -15.25
CA GLY A 143 9.55 -1.70 -15.78
C GLY A 143 8.82 -1.48 -17.11
N PHE A 144 9.44 -1.77 -18.25
CA PHE A 144 8.88 -1.49 -19.57
C PHE A 144 8.72 -2.78 -20.38
N GLY A 145 7.52 -3.04 -20.88
CA GLY A 145 7.26 -4.13 -21.83
C GLY A 145 6.57 -3.61 -23.09
N ALA A 146 6.99 -4.08 -24.26
CA ALA A 146 6.30 -3.85 -25.53
C ALA A 146 5.75 -5.20 -26.03
N ARG A 147 4.42 -5.32 -26.13
CA ARG A 147 3.75 -6.59 -26.43
C ARG A 147 2.45 -6.36 -27.17
N THR A 148 2.03 -7.34 -27.97
CA THR A 148 0.65 -7.37 -28.49
C THR A 148 -0.35 -7.73 -27.38
N LEU A 149 -1.64 -7.64 -27.68
CA LEU A 149 -2.69 -8.09 -26.77
C LEU A 149 -2.55 -9.59 -26.47
N GLU A 150 -2.32 -10.42 -27.49
CA GLU A 150 -2.20 -11.87 -27.34
C GLU A 150 -1.02 -12.27 -26.45
N GLU A 151 0.13 -11.62 -26.64
CA GLU A 151 1.33 -11.82 -25.82
C GLU A 151 1.10 -11.36 -24.37
N THR A 152 0.41 -10.23 -24.19
CA THR A 152 0.04 -9.71 -22.86
C THR A 152 -0.87 -10.67 -22.12
N LEU A 153 -1.87 -11.24 -22.79
CA LEU A 153 -2.79 -12.22 -22.20
C LEU A 153 -2.11 -13.55 -21.92
N THR A 154 -1.19 -13.99 -22.78
CA THR A 154 -0.41 -15.21 -22.56
C THR A 154 0.45 -15.06 -21.30
N LEU A 155 1.19 -13.96 -21.17
CA LEU A 155 1.96 -13.66 -19.96
C LEU A 155 1.07 -13.59 -18.71
N ALA A 156 -0.13 -13.02 -18.82
CA ALA A 156 -1.07 -12.96 -17.71
C ALA A 156 -1.64 -14.33 -17.30
N ARG A 157 -1.68 -15.33 -18.19
CA ARG A 157 -2.07 -16.69 -17.84
C ARG A 157 -0.94 -17.43 -17.11
N ASP A 158 0.30 -17.16 -17.49
CA ASP A 158 1.47 -17.85 -16.95
C ASP A 158 2.03 -17.19 -15.66
N ASP A 159 1.83 -15.87 -15.49
CA ASP A 159 2.27 -15.13 -14.30
C ASP A 159 1.12 -14.38 -13.61
N HIS A 160 0.82 -14.83 -12.39
CA HIS A 160 -0.14 -14.23 -11.49
C HIS A 160 0.12 -12.74 -11.16
N THR A 161 1.39 -12.29 -11.18
CA THR A 161 1.81 -10.91 -10.88
C THR A 161 1.46 -10.03 -12.06
N ALA A 162 1.82 -10.44 -13.27
CA ALA A 162 1.41 -9.79 -14.51
C ALA A 162 -0.11 -9.68 -14.61
N ARG A 163 -0.85 -10.78 -14.36
CA ARG A 163 -2.32 -10.79 -14.37
C ARG A 163 -2.92 -9.74 -13.43
N THR A 164 -2.37 -9.65 -12.22
CA THR A 164 -2.86 -8.73 -11.20
C THR A 164 -2.51 -7.28 -11.55
N ALA A 165 -1.34 -7.04 -12.12
CA ALA A 165 -0.94 -5.71 -12.56
C ALA A 165 -1.85 -5.15 -13.66
N LEU A 166 -2.41 -6.03 -14.53
CA LEU A 166 -3.38 -5.65 -15.56
C LEU A 166 -4.75 -5.25 -15.00
N LEU A 167 -5.13 -5.71 -13.80
CA LEU A 167 -6.39 -5.27 -13.15
C LEU A 167 -6.38 -3.79 -12.76
N ASP A 168 -5.21 -3.20 -12.74
CA ASP A 168 -4.97 -1.81 -12.40
C ASP A 168 -4.41 -1.03 -13.59
N CYS A 169 -4.66 -1.47 -14.82
CA CYS A 169 -4.20 -0.79 -16.02
C CYS A 169 -4.90 0.57 -16.20
N ARG A 170 -4.17 1.53 -16.76
CA ARG A 170 -4.68 2.86 -17.09
C ARG A 170 -3.99 3.41 -18.33
N LEU A 171 -4.76 3.86 -19.31
CA LEU A 171 -4.22 4.54 -20.49
C LEU A 171 -3.53 5.85 -20.09
N LEU A 172 -2.30 6.04 -20.55
CA LEU A 172 -1.57 7.30 -20.43
C LEU A 172 -1.64 8.11 -21.73
N ALA A 173 -1.41 7.46 -22.87
CA ALA A 173 -1.39 8.07 -24.20
C ALA A 173 -1.53 7.02 -25.31
N GLY A 174 -1.81 7.45 -26.54
CA GLY A 174 -1.83 6.59 -27.72
C GLY A 174 -3.22 6.05 -28.09
N ASP A 175 -3.27 4.88 -28.72
CA ASP A 175 -4.50 4.28 -29.27
C ASP A 175 -5.49 3.84 -28.17
N ALA A 176 -6.55 4.62 -28.00
CA ALA A 176 -7.60 4.31 -27.03
C ALA A 176 -8.45 3.08 -27.41
N ALA A 177 -8.51 2.70 -28.69
CA ALA A 177 -9.22 1.49 -29.12
C ALA A 177 -8.45 0.24 -28.70
N LEU A 178 -7.12 0.21 -28.92
CA LEU A 178 -6.27 -0.87 -28.43
C LEU A 178 -6.37 -1.03 -26.90
N PHE A 179 -6.39 0.08 -26.15
CA PHE A 179 -6.57 0.00 -24.71
C PHE A 179 -7.93 -0.57 -24.30
N LYS A 180 -9.03 -0.18 -24.97
CA LYS A 180 -10.36 -0.74 -24.72
C LYS A 180 -10.43 -2.24 -25.02
N GLU A 181 -9.69 -2.72 -26.04
CA GLU A 181 -9.56 -4.15 -26.31
C GLU A 181 -8.87 -4.87 -25.15
N LEU A 182 -7.78 -4.30 -24.62
CA LEU A 182 -7.11 -4.82 -23.42
C LEU A 182 -8.06 -4.86 -22.22
N GLU A 183 -8.79 -3.79 -21.91
CA GLU A 183 -9.73 -3.75 -20.80
C GLU A 183 -10.79 -4.85 -20.91
N ARG A 184 -11.38 -5.02 -22.11
CA ARG A 184 -12.38 -6.07 -22.38
C ARG A 184 -11.78 -7.46 -22.22
N ALA A 185 -10.57 -7.68 -22.72
CA ALA A 185 -9.90 -8.97 -22.63
C ALA A 185 -9.56 -9.32 -21.18
N VAL A 186 -9.04 -8.37 -20.39
CA VAL A 186 -8.73 -8.57 -18.96
C VAL A 186 -9.99 -8.91 -18.16
N VAL A 187 -11.12 -8.25 -18.44
CA VAL A 187 -12.40 -8.58 -17.80
C VAL A 187 -12.89 -9.98 -18.21
N THR A 188 -12.73 -10.35 -19.49
CA THR A 188 -13.14 -11.67 -20.00
C THR A 188 -12.28 -12.80 -19.44
N GLU A 189 -10.99 -12.56 -19.22
CA GLU A 189 -10.10 -13.50 -18.51
C GLU A 189 -10.51 -13.71 -17.05
N LEU A 190 -11.33 -12.83 -16.47
CA LEU A 190 -11.95 -13.00 -15.15
C LEU A 190 -13.41 -13.49 -15.23
N ASP A 191 -13.71 -14.42 -16.13
CA ASP A 191 -15.02 -15.10 -16.20
C ASP A 191 -15.36 -15.87 -14.91
N ALA A 192 -16.64 -16.15 -14.66
CA ALA A 192 -17.18 -16.65 -13.40
C ALA A 192 -16.47 -17.92 -12.86
N ARG A 193 -16.05 -18.85 -13.74
CA ARG A 193 -15.28 -20.04 -13.31
C ARG A 193 -13.86 -19.69 -12.87
N LYS A 194 -13.24 -18.72 -13.54
CA LYS A 194 -11.90 -18.21 -13.23
C LYS A 194 -11.88 -17.28 -12.02
N ILE A 195 -13.03 -16.69 -11.64
CA ILE A 195 -13.12 -15.84 -10.43
C ILE A 195 -12.82 -16.64 -9.17
N GLU A 196 -13.34 -17.87 -9.03
CA GLU A 196 -13.08 -18.67 -7.81
C GLU A 196 -11.61 -19.07 -7.72
N GLU A 197 -11.03 -19.54 -8.82
CA GLU A 197 -9.60 -19.84 -8.93
C GLU A 197 -8.75 -18.61 -8.59
N PHE A 198 -9.08 -17.46 -9.18
CA PHE A 198 -8.41 -16.19 -8.87
C PHE A 198 -8.51 -15.82 -7.38
N ILE A 199 -9.68 -16.00 -6.75
CA ILE A 199 -9.86 -15.72 -5.33
C ILE A 199 -9.01 -16.68 -4.48
N GLU A 200 -9.06 -17.98 -4.76
CA GLU A 200 -8.27 -18.99 -4.04
C GLU A 200 -6.77 -18.72 -4.14
N GLU A 201 -6.27 -18.42 -5.35
CA GLU A 201 -4.87 -18.04 -5.58
C GLU A 201 -4.49 -16.76 -4.81
N LYS A 202 -5.36 -15.72 -4.81
CA LYS A 202 -5.10 -14.49 -4.05
C LYS A 202 -5.10 -14.72 -2.55
N LEU A 203 -5.94 -15.62 -2.05
CA LEU A 203 -5.95 -16.02 -0.65
C LEU A 203 -4.69 -16.79 -0.27
N GLU A 204 -4.17 -17.65 -1.15
CA GLU A 204 -2.90 -18.35 -0.95
C GLU A 204 -1.73 -17.36 -0.95
N GLU A 205 -1.67 -16.42 -1.91
CA GLU A 205 -0.65 -15.35 -1.94
C GLU A 205 -0.67 -14.52 -0.65
N LEU A 206 -1.86 -14.13 -0.19
CA LEU A 206 -2.06 -13.38 1.05
C LEU A 206 -1.58 -14.18 2.27
N ARG A 207 -1.93 -15.47 2.36
CA ARG A 207 -1.48 -16.36 3.44
C ARG A 207 0.04 -16.51 3.42
N GLY A 208 0.63 -16.85 2.28
CA GLY A 208 2.08 -16.98 2.12
C GLY A 208 2.84 -15.68 2.42
N ARG A 209 2.29 -14.52 2.04
CA ARG A 209 2.87 -13.21 2.38
C ARG A 209 2.81 -12.95 3.89
N ARG A 210 1.66 -13.18 4.54
CA ARG A 210 1.53 -13.02 6.00
C ARG A 210 2.46 -13.96 6.77
N THR A 211 2.76 -15.15 6.26
CA THR A 211 3.78 -16.04 6.84
C THR A 211 5.19 -15.44 6.71
N ARG A 212 5.57 -14.96 5.51
CA ARG A 212 6.91 -14.41 5.25
C ARG A 212 7.20 -13.08 5.98
N TYR A 213 6.22 -12.18 6.04
CA TYR A 213 6.38 -10.83 6.60
C TYR A 213 5.82 -10.69 8.03
N GLY A 214 5.44 -11.82 8.65
CA GLY A 214 4.88 -11.91 9.99
C GLY A 214 3.35 -11.75 10.04
N GLY A 215 2.69 -12.72 10.69
CA GLY A 215 1.23 -12.85 10.73
C GLY A 215 0.52 -11.95 11.76
N SER A 216 1.23 -10.97 12.31
CA SER A 216 0.74 -10.06 13.35
C SER A 216 0.84 -8.62 12.90
N VAL A 217 -0.12 -7.80 13.31
CA VAL A 217 -0.02 -6.33 13.16
C VAL A 217 0.93 -5.73 14.20
N TRP A 218 1.26 -6.47 15.26
CA TRP A 218 2.03 -6.01 16.43
C TRP A 218 3.52 -6.36 16.35
N LEU A 219 4.08 -6.44 15.15
CA LEU A 219 5.51 -6.68 14.99
C LEU A 219 6.29 -5.45 15.45
N LEU A 220 7.45 -5.65 16.08
CA LEU A 220 8.31 -4.56 16.53
C LEU A 220 8.88 -3.76 15.35
N GLU A 221 9.17 -4.43 14.24
CA GLU A 221 9.65 -3.80 13.00
C GLU A 221 8.74 -4.17 11.82
N PRO A 222 7.53 -3.60 11.75
CA PRO A 222 6.54 -4.00 10.75
C PRO A 222 6.89 -3.52 9.35
N HIS A 223 6.39 -4.24 8.34
CA HIS A 223 6.54 -3.86 6.94
C HIS A 223 5.27 -3.15 6.43
N ILE A 224 5.39 -1.89 6.02
CA ILE A 224 4.25 -1.00 5.71
C ILE A 224 3.44 -1.52 4.51
N LYS A 225 4.12 -2.03 3.48
CA LYS A 225 3.49 -2.54 2.26
C LYS A 225 3.05 -4.00 2.35
N GLN A 226 3.93 -4.91 2.76
CA GLN A 226 3.74 -6.36 2.64
C GLN A 226 3.26 -7.05 3.94
N GLY A 227 3.42 -6.42 5.10
CA GLY A 227 3.02 -7.00 6.38
C GLY A 227 1.49 -7.13 6.52
N LYS A 228 1.04 -7.88 7.55
CA LYS A 228 -0.39 -7.96 7.88
C LYS A 228 -0.95 -6.57 8.16
N GLY A 229 -2.05 -6.23 7.49
CA GLY A 229 -2.63 -4.88 7.58
C GLY A 229 -1.85 -3.82 6.79
N GLY A 230 -0.87 -4.21 5.99
CA GLY A 230 -0.15 -3.32 5.10
C GLY A 230 -0.97 -2.95 3.85
N LEU A 231 -0.41 -2.06 3.04
CA LEU A 231 -1.07 -1.56 1.82
C LEU A 231 -1.46 -2.68 0.85
N ARG A 232 -0.65 -3.75 0.75
CA ARG A 232 -0.92 -4.87 -0.15
C ARG A 232 -2.05 -5.78 0.35
N ASP A 233 -2.30 -5.85 1.66
CA ASP A 233 -3.47 -6.57 2.19
C ASP A 233 -4.77 -5.89 1.77
N LEU A 234 -4.81 -4.55 1.75
CA LEU A 234 -5.97 -3.81 1.24
C LEU A 234 -6.13 -3.99 -0.27
N GLN A 235 -5.04 -3.91 -1.03
CA GLN A 235 -5.06 -4.11 -2.48
C GLN A 235 -5.59 -5.50 -2.84
N ALA A 236 -5.11 -6.56 -2.17
CA ALA A 236 -5.59 -7.92 -2.38
C ALA A 236 -7.10 -8.06 -2.12
N ALA A 237 -7.58 -7.50 -1.01
CA ALA A 237 -9.00 -7.53 -0.68
C ALA A 237 -9.85 -6.76 -1.71
N LEU A 238 -9.36 -5.61 -2.20
CA LEU A 238 -10.05 -4.84 -3.24
C LEU A 238 -10.04 -5.54 -4.60
N TRP A 239 -8.97 -6.26 -4.96
CA TRP A 239 -8.95 -7.06 -6.19
C TRP A 239 -9.95 -8.21 -6.13
N ILE A 240 -10.04 -8.91 -4.99
CA ILE A 240 -11.05 -9.95 -4.74
C ILE A 240 -12.46 -9.36 -4.86
N ALA A 241 -12.71 -8.22 -4.21
CA ALA A 241 -14.00 -7.55 -4.27
C ALA A 241 -14.34 -7.05 -5.68
N ARG A 242 -13.36 -6.52 -6.43
CA ARG A 242 -13.52 -6.11 -7.83
C ARG A 242 -13.85 -7.31 -8.71
N ALA A 243 -13.17 -8.44 -8.55
CA ALA A 243 -13.44 -9.65 -9.32
C ALA A 243 -14.87 -10.14 -9.12
N ARG A 244 -15.30 -10.27 -7.84
CA ARG A 244 -16.59 -10.84 -7.44
C ARG A 244 -17.78 -9.88 -7.61
N HIS A 245 -17.66 -8.67 -7.07
CA HIS A 245 -18.76 -7.70 -6.95
C HIS A 245 -18.63 -6.51 -7.90
N LYS A 246 -17.60 -6.48 -8.75
CA LYS A 246 -17.34 -5.39 -9.72
C LYS A 246 -17.24 -4.00 -9.07
N VAL A 247 -16.73 -3.94 -7.84
CA VAL A 247 -16.46 -2.68 -7.13
C VAL A 247 -15.11 -2.08 -7.52
N ALA A 248 -15.06 -0.76 -7.70
CA ALA A 248 -13.86 -0.03 -8.10
C ALA A 248 -12.90 0.23 -6.92
N GLY A 249 -13.40 0.31 -5.69
CA GLY A 249 -12.58 0.57 -4.51
C GLY A 249 -13.36 0.68 -3.20
N LEU A 250 -12.71 1.22 -2.16
CA LEU A 250 -13.27 1.33 -0.80
C LEU A 250 -14.59 2.12 -0.71
N GLY A 251 -14.79 3.16 -1.54
CA GLY A 251 -16.03 3.95 -1.54
C GLY A 251 -17.23 3.11 -1.97
N GLU A 252 -17.14 2.55 -3.18
CA GLU A 252 -18.18 1.70 -3.74
C GLU A 252 -18.39 0.41 -2.92
N SER A 253 -17.33 -0.10 -2.28
CA SER A 253 -17.47 -1.21 -1.32
C SER A 253 -18.40 -0.86 -0.16
N GLY A 254 -18.41 0.40 0.28
CA GLY A 254 -19.36 0.90 1.27
C GLY A 254 -20.78 1.05 0.73
N GLU A 255 -20.91 1.62 -0.47
CA GLU A 255 -22.19 1.83 -1.14
C GLU A 255 -22.92 0.51 -1.44
N ARG A 256 -22.16 -0.55 -1.79
CA ARG A 256 -22.70 -1.90 -2.00
C ARG A 256 -22.87 -2.72 -0.72
N GLY A 257 -22.65 -2.13 0.46
CA GLY A 257 -22.84 -2.81 1.75
C GLY A 257 -21.77 -3.86 2.09
N LEU A 258 -20.67 -3.95 1.33
CA LEU A 258 -19.55 -4.85 1.62
C LEU A 258 -18.72 -4.38 2.81
N LEU A 259 -18.78 -3.09 3.16
CA LEU A 259 -18.19 -2.54 4.38
C LEU A 259 -19.12 -1.49 4.99
N PRO A 260 -19.28 -1.45 6.32
CA PRO A 260 -19.91 -0.31 6.97
C PRO A 260 -19.18 1.01 6.66
N LEU A 261 -19.91 2.11 6.45
CA LEU A 261 -19.31 3.42 6.11
C LEU A 261 -18.23 3.88 7.11
N ARG A 262 -18.41 3.57 8.40
CA ARG A 262 -17.42 3.84 9.45
C ARG A 262 -16.07 3.16 9.20
N GLU A 263 -16.09 1.92 8.69
CA GLU A 263 -14.90 1.12 8.40
C GLU A 263 -14.26 1.58 7.11
N VAL A 264 -15.05 2.01 6.13
CA VAL A 264 -14.55 2.69 4.93
C VAL A 264 -13.78 3.96 5.31
N GLN A 265 -14.32 4.80 6.20
CA GLN A 265 -13.65 6.01 6.66
C GLN A 265 -12.36 5.69 7.44
N ALA A 266 -12.41 4.73 8.37
CA ALA A 266 -11.24 4.29 9.13
C ALA A 266 -10.14 3.73 8.22
N ALA A 267 -10.50 2.86 7.26
CA ALA A 267 -9.56 2.28 6.29
C ALA A 267 -8.96 3.35 5.36
N ARG A 268 -9.74 4.38 4.96
CA ARG A 268 -9.22 5.50 4.16
C ARG A 268 -8.19 6.33 4.94
N ALA A 269 -8.48 6.65 6.20
CA ALA A 269 -7.56 7.38 7.06
C ALA A 269 -6.29 6.57 7.35
N ALA A 270 -6.44 5.29 7.67
CA ALA A 270 -5.32 4.38 7.89
C ALA A 270 -4.46 4.22 6.62
N ARG A 271 -5.09 4.08 5.44
CA ARG A 271 -4.36 4.03 4.16
C ARG A 271 -3.59 5.31 3.89
N ASP A 272 -4.17 6.48 4.15
CA ASP A 272 -3.47 7.76 4.01
C ASP A 272 -2.26 7.86 4.94
N TRP A 273 -2.44 7.45 6.20
CA TRP A 273 -1.35 7.39 7.19
C TRP A 273 -0.21 6.46 6.75
N LEU A 274 -0.51 5.24 6.34
CA LEU A 274 0.51 4.29 5.87
C LEU A 274 1.25 4.80 4.64
N TRP A 275 0.56 5.47 3.71
CA TRP A 275 1.22 6.14 2.59
C TRP A 275 2.13 7.27 3.03
N LYS A 276 1.69 8.12 3.97
CA LYS A 276 2.51 9.21 4.51
C LYS A 276 3.79 8.67 5.14
N LEU A 277 3.67 7.60 5.92
CA LEU A 277 4.79 6.94 6.57
C LEU A 277 5.76 6.30 5.56
N ARG A 278 5.22 5.60 4.55
CA ARG A 278 6.00 5.03 3.45
C ARG A 278 6.76 6.09 2.65
N ASN A 279 6.10 7.21 2.34
CA ASN A 279 6.73 8.32 1.64
C ASN A 279 7.86 8.92 2.46
N GLU A 280 7.64 9.15 3.76
CA GLU A 280 8.68 9.62 4.68
C GLU A 280 9.87 8.67 4.71
N LEU A 281 9.62 7.36 4.79
CA LEU A 281 10.67 6.34 4.79
C LEU A 281 11.52 6.38 3.51
N HIS A 282 10.88 6.52 2.35
CA HIS A 282 11.56 6.64 1.07
C HIS A 282 12.38 7.94 0.96
N TYR A 283 11.87 9.05 1.47
CA TYR A 283 12.60 10.33 1.49
C TYR A 283 13.79 10.27 2.44
N ALA A 284 13.61 9.68 3.62
CA ALA A 284 14.66 9.53 4.62
C ALA A 284 15.79 8.60 4.13
N THR A 285 15.45 7.41 3.66
CA THR A 285 16.46 6.40 3.29
C THR A 285 17.05 6.63 1.89
N GLY A 286 16.33 7.35 1.01
CA GLY A 286 16.68 7.46 -0.40
C GLY A 286 16.51 6.15 -1.18
N ARG A 287 15.91 5.11 -0.57
CA ARG A 287 15.79 3.76 -1.12
C ARG A 287 14.34 3.31 -1.15
N ARG A 288 14.06 2.27 -1.93
CA ARG A 288 12.78 1.54 -1.93
C ARG A 288 12.71 0.55 -0.77
N ASP A 289 12.80 1.07 0.45
CA ASP A 289 12.65 0.29 1.67
C ASP A 289 11.31 0.63 2.36
N ASP A 290 10.61 -0.42 2.78
CA ASP A 290 9.26 -0.39 3.33
C ASP A 290 9.20 -0.97 4.76
N ARG A 291 10.36 -1.33 5.36
CA ARG A 291 10.46 -1.86 6.73
C ARG A 291 10.74 -0.75 7.74
N LEU A 292 9.93 -0.71 8.79
CA LEU A 292 10.13 0.19 9.92
C LEU A 292 11.11 -0.43 10.91
N THR A 293 12.41 -0.37 10.61
CA THR A 293 13.45 -0.75 11.58
C THR A 293 13.47 0.21 12.77
N PHE A 294 14.01 -0.19 13.92
CA PHE A 294 14.09 0.70 15.09
C PHE A 294 14.75 2.06 14.81
N ASP A 295 15.77 2.09 13.97
CA ASP A 295 16.43 3.33 13.54
C ASP A 295 15.52 4.19 12.68
N ASN A 296 14.83 3.57 11.71
CA ASN A 296 13.88 4.26 10.86
C ASN A 296 12.69 4.79 11.67
N GLN A 297 12.22 4.06 12.69
CA GLN A 297 11.14 4.52 13.57
C GLN A 297 11.50 5.83 14.29
N ARG A 298 12.69 5.89 14.91
CA ARG A 298 13.17 7.12 15.57
C ARG A 298 13.32 8.28 14.59
N ARG A 299 13.90 8.00 13.42
CA ARG A 299 14.12 9.00 12.37
C ARG A 299 12.80 9.57 11.84
N LEU A 300 11.82 8.71 11.58
CA LEU A 300 10.49 9.10 11.09
C LEU A 300 9.71 9.87 12.17
N ALA A 301 9.81 9.46 13.44
CA ALA A 301 9.16 10.16 14.53
C ALA A 301 9.62 11.63 14.59
N SER A 302 10.93 11.86 14.57
CA SER A 302 11.50 13.21 14.54
C SER A 302 11.08 13.98 13.27
N ALA A 303 11.19 13.36 12.09
CA ALA A 303 10.87 14.01 10.82
C ALA A 303 9.38 14.39 10.66
N LEU A 304 8.48 13.65 11.31
CA LEU A 304 7.04 13.91 11.32
C LEU A 304 6.60 14.80 12.50
N GLY A 305 7.54 15.27 13.33
CA GLY A 305 7.25 16.21 14.41
C GLY A 305 6.75 15.57 15.71
N TYR A 306 6.94 14.27 15.91
CA TYR A 306 6.65 13.64 17.19
C TYR A 306 7.71 14.03 18.22
N ALA A 307 7.27 14.72 19.26
CA ALA A 307 8.10 15.08 20.41
C ALA A 307 7.89 14.12 21.58
N ASP A 308 8.95 13.91 22.36
CA ASP A 308 8.89 13.22 23.64
C ASP A 308 8.02 14.02 24.62
N ALA A 309 7.30 13.29 25.48
CA ALA A 309 6.58 13.86 26.61
C ALA A 309 6.93 13.06 27.88
N GLU A 310 6.56 13.58 29.04
CA GLU A 310 6.74 12.86 30.31
C GLU A 310 6.07 11.48 30.25
N GLY A 311 6.87 10.42 30.36
CA GLY A 311 6.42 9.03 30.33
C GLY A 311 6.08 8.45 28.95
N GLU A 312 6.31 9.17 27.85
CA GLU A 312 6.03 8.67 26.50
C GLU A 312 6.95 9.26 25.43
N LEU A 313 7.68 8.39 24.72
CA LEU A 313 8.59 8.80 23.65
C LEU A 313 7.83 9.13 22.36
N GLY A 314 8.35 10.07 21.57
CA GLY A 314 7.78 10.43 20.26
C GLY A 314 7.69 9.24 19.31
N VAL A 315 8.66 8.32 19.38
CA VAL A 315 8.65 7.07 18.61
C VAL A 315 7.52 6.13 19.04
N GLU A 316 7.16 6.08 20.32
CA GLU A 316 6.05 5.26 20.82
C GLU A 316 4.71 5.80 20.33
N LYS A 317 4.56 7.13 20.28
CA LYS A 317 3.38 7.79 19.70
C LYS A 317 3.21 7.44 18.22
N LEU A 318 4.30 7.56 17.44
CA LEU A 318 4.33 7.17 16.02
C LEU A 318 3.94 5.70 15.83
N MET A 319 4.55 4.81 16.62
CA MET A 319 4.31 3.37 16.52
C MET A 319 2.89 3.00 16.93
N ARG A 320 2.31 3.64 17.95
CA ARG A 320 0.89 3.46 18.30
C ARG A 320 -0.03 3.80 17.12
N GLU A 321 0.16 4.96 16.48
CA GLU A 321 -0.66 5.36 15.33
C GLU A 321 -0.48 4.38 14.15
N THR A 322 0.75 3.92 13.93
CA THR A 322 1.07 2.91 12.92
C THR A 322 0.35 1.59 13.19
N TYR A 323 0.35 1.09 14.42
CA TYR A 323 -0.36 -0.13 14.77
C TYR A 323 -1.88 0.01 14.64
N ILE A 324 -2.45 1.15 15.03
CA ILE A 324 -3.86 1.44 14.82
C ILE A 324 -4.18 1.40 13.32
N ALA A 325 -3.38 2.05 12.48
CA ALA A 325 -3.59 2.05 11.03
C ALA A 325 -3.48 0.63 10.42
N LEU A 326 -2.44 -0.14 10.76
CA LEU A 326 -2.30 -1.53 10.32
C LEU A 326 -3.50 -2.38 10.76
N GLN A 327 -4.00 -2.17 11.98
CA GLN A 327 -5.16 -2.89 12.49
C GLN A 327 -6.44 -2.54 11.74
N GLU A 328 -6.69 -1.26 11.44
CA GLU A 328 -7.87 -0.85 10.68
C GLU A 328 -7.84 -1.39 9.24
N ILE A 329 -6.67 -1.40 8.60
CA ILE A 329 -6.52 -2.03 7.28
C ILE A 329 -6.74 -3.54 7.37
N ALA A 330 -6.13 -4.23 8.33
CA ALA A 330 -6.32 -5.67 8.50
C ALA A 330 -7.80 -6.03 8.70
N ARG A 331 -8.52 -5.26 9.53
CA ARG A 331 -9.96 -5.45 9.74
C ARG A 331 -10.76 -5.25 8.45
N ALA A 332 -10.53 -4.16 7.73
CA ALA A 332 -11.25 -3.87 6.49
C ALA A 332 -10.95 -4.91 5.40
N SER A 333 -9.68 -5.31 5.24
CA SER A 333 -9.25 -6.34 4.31
C SER A 333 -9.88 -7.69 4.62
N ASP A 334 -9.77 -8.15 5.87
CA ASP A 334 -10.34 -9.44 6.28
C ASP A 334 -11.87 -9.41 6.13
N ALA A 335 -12.52 -8.29 6.42
CA ALA A 335 -13.97 -8.17 6.31
C ALA A 335 -14.48 -8.13 4.86
N LEU A 336 -13.74 -7.48 3.95
CA LEU A 336 -14.03 -7.56 2.51
C LEU A 336 -13.87 -8.98 2.00
N ILE A 337 -12.76 -9.64 2.32
CA ILE A 337 -12.49 -11.01 1.93
C ILE A 337 -13.59 -11.95 2.44
N ASP A 338 -13.96 -11.83 3.72
CA ASP A 338 -15.00 -12.65 4.35
C ASP A 338 -16.36 -12.54 3.68
N ARG A 339 -16.71 -11.33 3.19
CA ARG A 339 -17.98 -11.09 2.51
C ARG A 339 -17.94 -11.49 1.03
N CYS A 340 -16.76 -11.43 0.40
CA CYS A 340 -16.57 -11.94 -0.97
C CYS A 340 -16.49 -13.47 -1.03
N ALA A 341 -16.04 -14.10 0.06
CA ALA A 341 -15.96 -15.55 0.21
C ALA A 341 -17.33 -16.20 0.49
N VAL A 342 -18.36 -15.42 0.82
CA VAL A 342 -19.73 -15.93 0.96
C VAL A 342 -20.18 -16.42 -0.42
N GLU A 343 -20.40 -17.73 -0.53
CA GLU A 343 -20.97 -18.37 -1.71
C GLU A 343 -22.46 -17.99 -1.81
N ASP A 344 -22.79 -16.76 -2.19
CA ASP A 344 -24.18 -16.33 -2.45
C ASP A 344 -24.68 -16.74 -3.85
N ALA A 345 -23.85 -17.42 -4.66
CA ALA A 345 -24.25 -17.88 -5.98
C ALA A 345 -24.53 -19.40 -5.96
N PRO A 346 -25.76 -19.86 -6.24
CA PRO A 346 -25.97 -21.26 -6.59
C PRO A 346 -25.11 -21.57 -7.82
N ARG A 347 -24.06 -22.38 -7.66
CA ARG A 347 -23.28 -22.87 -8.79
C ARG A 347 -24.22 -23.69 -9.70
N PRO A 348 -24.26 -23.47 -11.02
CA PRO A 348 -24.90 -24.42 -11.91
C PRO A 348 -24.23 -25.78 -11.70
N ALA A 349 -25.03 -26.82 -11.53
CA ALA A 349 -24.54 -28.17 -11.29
C ALA A 349 -23.53 -28.57 -12.37
N GLY A 350 -22.28 -28.77 -11.97
CA GLY A 350 -21.32 -29.47 -12.81
C GLY A 350 -21.71 -30.94 -12.95
N PHE A 351 -21.03 -31.66 -13.84
CA PHE A 351 -21.25 -33.08 -14.16
C PHE A 351 -21.20 -34.03 -12.93
N PHE A 352 -20.77 -33.55 -11.77
CA PHE A 352 -20.74 -34.25 -10.47
C PHE A 352 -21.71 -33.66 -9.42
N GLY A 353 -22.89 -33.21 -9.84
CA GLY A 353 -24.01 -32.83 -8.96
C GLY A 353 -23.84 -31.48 -8.23
N PRO A 354 -24.90 -31.00 -7.56
CA PRO A 354 -24.86 -29.76 -6.81
C PRO A 354 -23.95 -29.91 -5.58
N ARG A 355 -22.84 -29.14 -5.52
CA ARG A 355 -22.09 -28.96 -4.26
C ARG A 355 -23.02 -28.25 -3.26
N ARG A 356 -23.34 -28.92 -2.15
CA ARG A 356 -24.17 -28.37 -1.06
C ARG A 356 -23.59 -27.02 -0.63
N ALA A 357 -24.46 -26.00 -0.51
CA ALA A 357 -24.12 -24.75 0.15
C ALA A 357 -23.48 -25.06 1.51
N PRO A 358 -22.46 -24.29 1.95
CA PRO A 358 -21.79 -24.52 3.21
C PRO A 358 -22.86 -24.55 4.32
N GLN A 359 -23.01 -25.67 5.01
CA GLN A 359 -23.98 -25.79 6.10
C GLN A 359 -23.37 -25.18 7.36
N ALA A 360 -24.07 -24.24 7.98
CA ALA A 360 -23.67 -23.71 9.27
C ALA A 360 -23.73 -24.85 10.31
N LYS A 361 -22.61 -25.18 10.94
CA LYS A 361 -22.58 -26.19 12.01
C LYS A 361 -22.81 -25.49 13.34
N PRO A 362 -23.96 -25.69 14.02
CA PRO A 362 -24.19 -25.08 15.32
C PRO A 362 -23.14 -25.56 16.32
N ILE A 363 -22.64 -24.63 17.15
CA ILE A 363 -21.78 -24.93 18.30
C ILE A 363 -22.68 -25.02 19.53
N ASP A 364 -23.46 -23.97 19.76
CA ASP A 364 -24.40 -23.86 20.87
C ASP A 364 -25.54 -22.89 20.51
N SER A 365 -26.34 -22.47 21.51
CA SER A 365 -27.46 -21.54 21.31
C SER A 365 -27.06 -20.12 20.90
N ALA A 366 -25.80 -19.73 21.06
CA ALA A 366 -25.26 -18.43 20.64
C ALA A 366 -24.47 -18.50 19.33
N PHE A 367 -23.69 -19.57 19.15
CA PHE A 367 -22.62 -19.61 18.15
C PHE A 367 -22.77 -20.75 17.16
N LYS A 368 -22.28 -20.51 15.94
CA LYS A 368 -22.20 -21.50 14.87
C LYS A 368 -20.89 -21.34 14.10
N LEU A 369 -20.39 -22.44 13.56
CA LEU A 369 -19.32 -22.44 12.57
C LEU A 369 -19.92 -22.15 11.19
N TRP A 370 -19.37 -21.14 10.53
CA TRP A 370 -19.71 -20.76 9.16
C TRP A 370 -18.41 -20.54 8.38
N GLN A 371 -18.23 -21.28 7.28
CA GLN A 371 -17.02 -21.21 6.45
C GLN A 371 -15.69 -21.27 7.24
N GLY A 372 -15.61 -22.21 8.20
CA GLY A 372 -14.43 -22.38 9.04
C GLY A 372 -14.19 -21.23 10.03
N ARG A 373 -15.22 -20.47 10.39
CA ARG A 373 -15.15 -19.33 11.31
C ARG A 373 -16.30 -19.34 12.31
N VAL A 374 -16.07 -18.81 13.51
CA VAL A 374 -17.14 -18.65 14.51
C VAL A 374 -17.95 -17.41 14.19
N THR A 375 -19.27 -17.57 14.10
CA THR A 375 -20.23 -16.48 13.99
C THR A 375 -21.39 -16.67 14.95
N VAL A 376 -22.25 -15.66 15.07
CA VAL A 376 -23.44 -15.72 15.92
C VAL A 376 -24.63 -16.31 15.17
N GLY A 377 -25.49 -17.02 15.90
CA GLY A 377 -26.76 -17.53 15.39
C GLY A 377 -27.83 -16.44 15.25
N ASP A 378 -27.75 -15.39 16.07
CA ASP A 378 -28.76 -14.35 16.23
C ASP A 378 -28.12 -12.97 16.40
N ARG A 379 -28.75 -11.94 15.81
CA ARG A 379 -28.25 -10.55 15.80
C ARG A 379 -28.21 -9.92 17.20
N GLU A 380 -29.13 -10.29 18.07
CA GLU A 380 -29.34 -9.75 19.42
C GLU A 380 -28.69 -10.62 20.51
N VAL A 381 -27.92 -11.66 20.14
CA VAL A 381 -27.32 -12.58 21.11
C VAL A 381 -26.55 -11.86 22.22
N PHE A 382 -25.80 -10.82 21.86
CA PHE A 382 -25.02 -10.00 22.79
C PHE A 382 -25.86 -9.02 23.60
N ALA A 383 -27.00 -8.57 23.05
CA ALA A 383 -27.95 -7.75 23.79
C ALA A 383 -28.58 -8.58 24.92
N ARG A 384 -29.05 -9.79 24.59
CA ARG A 384 -29.68 -10.74 25.51
C ARG A 384 -28.70 -11.32 26.53
N ARG A 385 -27.49 -11.70 26.10
CA ARG A 385 -26.44 -12.29 26.95
C ARG A 385 -25.11 -11.55 26.78
N PRO A 386 -24.83 -10.52 27.59
CA PRO A 386 -23.60 -9.74 27.49
C PRO A 386 -22.31 -10.56 27.68
N ALA A 387 -22.37 -11.63 28.48
CA ALA A 387 -21.25 -12.55 28.68
C ALA A 387 -20.77 -13.20 27.36
N ASP A 388 -21.66 -13.32 26.37
CA ASP A 388 -21.34 -13.90 25.06
C ASP A 388 -20.38 -13.02 24.25
N LEU A 389 -20.21 -11.73 24.61
CA LEU A 389 -19.18 -10.85 24.03
C LEU A 389 -17.77 -11.41 24.27
N ILE A 390 -17.52 -11.95 25.47
CA ILE A 390 -16.24 -12.57 25.82
C ILE A 390 -16.22 -14.03 25.37
N ARG A 391 -17.33 -14.76 25.57
CA ARG A 391 -17.46 -16.17 25.18
C ARG A 391 -17.17 -16.39 23.70
N LEU A 392 -17.50 -15.44 22.83
CA LEU A 392 -17.19 -15.48 21.40
C LEU A 392 -15.70 -15.78 21.15
N PHE A 393 -14.80 -15.12 21.87
CA PHE A 393 -13.35 -15.29 21.71
C PHE A 393 -12.87 -16.60 22.32
N THR A 394 -13.44 -17.02 23.46
CA THR A 394 -13.17 -18.33 24.05
C THR A 394 -13.55 -19.46 23.11
N VAL A 395 -14.71 -19.36 22.45
CA VAL A 395 -15.18 -20.34 21.47
C VAL A 395 -14.30 -20.34 20.23
N ALA A 396 -13.93 -19.17 19.71
CA ALA A 396 -12.99 -19.06 18.58
C ALA A 396 -11.65 -19.76 18.88
N GLU A 397 -11.08 -19.52 20.06
CA GLU A 397 -9.83 -20.16 20.50
C GLU A 397 -9.98 -21.68 20.68
N THR A 398 -11.06 -22.12 21.35
CA THR A 398 -11.34 -23.55 21.60
C THR A 398 -11.44 -24.35 20.32
N TYR A 399 -12.06 -23.77 19.28
CA TYR A 399 -12.20 -24.41 17.97
C TYR A 399 -11.02 -24.12 17.04
N GLY A 400 -10.05 -23.31 17.45
CA GLY A 400 -8.88 -22.94 16.64
C GLY A 400 -9.23 -22.18 15.36
N VAL A 401 -10.32 -21.42 15.34
CA VAL A 401 -10.83 -20.74 14.15
C VAL A 401 -11.07 -19.24 14.41
N PRO A 402 -10.89 -18.37 13.42
CA PRO A 402 -11.09 -16.94 13.62
C PRO A 402 -12.58 -16.58 13.72
N VAL A 403 -12.85 -15.41 14.31
CA VAL A 403 -14.20 -14.84 14.38
C VAL A 403 -14.59 -14.25 13.02
N TYR A 404 -15.78 -14.61 12.53
CA TYR A 404 -16.34 -14.08 11.30
C TYR A 404 -16.65 -12.58 11.41
N SER A 405 -16.44 -11.83 10.32
CA SER A 405 -16.57 -10.37 10.32
C SER A 405 -17.92 -9.84 10.78
N TYR A 406 -19.02 -10.52 10.40
CA TYR A 406 -20.36 -10.18 10.86
C TYR A 406 -20.50 -10.18 12.39
N ALA A 407 -19.98 -11.21 13.08
CA ALA A 407 -20.04 -11.28 14.54
C ALA A 407 -19.22 -10.16 15.21
N ARG A 408 -18.09 -9.77 14.59
CA ARG A 408 -17.28 -8.62 15.05
C ARG A 408 -18.05 -7.30 14.92
N ASP A 409 -18.78 -7.11 13.83
CA ASP A 409 -19.59 -5.90 13.61
C ASP A 409 -20.65 -5.73 14.69
N LEU A 410 -21.35 -6.82 15.05
CA LEU A 410 -22.36 -6.82 16.10
C LEU A 410 -21.75 -6.54 17.48
N LEU A 411 -20.57 -7.09 17.76
CA LEU A 411 -19.83 -6.78 18.99
C LEU A 411 -19.50 -5.30 19.09
N VAL A 412 -19.04 -4.68 18.00
CA VAL A 412 -18.73 -3.24 17.96
C VAL A 412 -20.00 -2.40 18.13
N GLN A 413 -21.12 -2.81 17.52
CA GLN A 413 -22.41 -2.15 17.68
C GLN A 413 -22.88 -2.17 19.15
N GLU A 414 -22.80 -3.32 19.81
CA GLU A 414 -23.20 -3.49 21.21
C GLU A 414 -22.29 -2.78 22.21
N ARG A 415 -20.99 -2.77 21.97
CA ARG A 415 -20.07 -1.96 22.79
C ARG A 415 -20.44 -0.47 22.77
N ARG A 416 -20.96 0.02 21.64
CA ARG A 416 -21.37 1.42 21.49
C ARG A 416 -22.71 1.70 22.16
N SER A 417 -23.70 0.81 22.03
CA SER A 417 -24.99 0.97 22.73
C SER A 417 -24.81 0.99 24.25
N ARG A 418 -23.82 0.24 24.77
CA ARG A 418 -23.51 0.14 26.20
C ARG A 418 -22.53 1.17 26.74
N ARG A 419 -21.86 1.96 25.88
CA ARG A 419 -21.02 3.07 26.36
C ARG A 419 -21.95 4.13 26.96
N PRO A 420 -21.83 4.49 28.25
CA PRO A 420 -22.58 5.61 28.78
C PRO A 420 -22.24 6.84 27.93
N ARG A 421 -23.27 7.57 27.48
CA ARG A 421 -23.10 8.90 26.89
C ARG A 421 -22.42 9.77 27.93
N ARG A 422 -21.09 9.81 27.95
CA ARG A 422 -20.38 10.89 28.63
C ARG A 422 -20.83 12.16 27.93
N ALA A 423 -21.69 12.94 28.60
CA ALA A 423 -21.91 14.32 28.24
C ALA A 423 -20.52 14.98 28.20
N LEU A 424 -20.03 15.26 26.99
CA LEU A 424 -18.95 16.21 26.82
C LEU A 424 -19.52 17.54 27.30
N ALA A 425 -19.32 17.84 28.58
CA ALA A 425 -19.43 19.20 29.07
C ALA A 425 -18.40 20.00 28.28
N VAL A 426 -18.87 20.70 27.26
CA VAL A 426 -18.09 21.74 26.57
C VAL A 426 -17.75 22.76 27.65
N PRO A 427 -16.46 22.98 27.99
CA PRO A 427 -16.12 24.09 28.85
C PRO A 427 -16.46 25.36 28.07
N GLY A 428 -17.48 26.09 28.54
CA GLY A 428 -17.79 27.41 28.00
C GLY A 428 -16.54 28.31 28.04
N PRO A 429 -16.42 29.27 27.13
CA PRO A 429 -15.22 30.09 27.03
C PRO A 429 -14.97 30.81 28.35
N ARG A 430 -13.82 30.53 28.98
CA ARG A 430 -13.32 31.28 30.14
C ARG A 430 -13.13 32.73 29.69
N ARG A 431 -14.07 33.60 30.07
CA ARG A 431 -13.91 35.05 29.95
C ARG A 431 -12.66 35.45 30.76
N GLN A 432 -11.58 35.79 30.06
CA GLN A 432 -10.48 36.54 30.65
C GLN A 432 -11.05 37.85 31.19
N ARG A 433 -11.12 37.97 32.52
CA ARG A 433 -11.31 39.26 33.19
C ARG A 433 -10.09 40.12 32.89
N ARG A 434 -10.19 40.96 31.85
CA ARG A 434 -9.30 42.12 31.71
C ARG A 434 -9.61 43.05 32.88
N ARG A 435 -8.65 43.19 33.80
CA ARG A 435 -8.58 44.35 34.69
C ARG A 435 -8.23 45.55 33.80
N GLY A 436 -9.18 46.47 33.66
CA GLY A 436 -8.99 47.74 32.98
C GLY A 436 -9.64 48.83 33.83
N ALA A 437 -8.83 49.78 34.24
CA ALA A 437 -9.19 50.95 35.02
C ALA A 437 -10.33 51.75 34.38
N GLY A 438 -11.15 52.37 35.22
CA GLY A 438 -12.36 53.07 34.81
C GLY A 438 -12.10 54.41 34.13
N VAL A 439 -13.05 54.80 33.29
CA VAL A 439 -13.51 56.18 33.04
C VAL A 439 -14.97 56.07 32.57
N PRO A 440 -15.93 56.88 33.07
CA PRO A 440 -17.34 56.74 32.71
C PRO A 440 -17.76 57.60 31.50
N ALA A 441 -18.66 57.00 30.72
CA ALA A 441 -19.83 57.56 30.02
C ALA A 441 -19.74 58.93 29.30
N ARG A 442 -20.10 58.91 28.00
CA ARG A 442 -21.15 59.82 27.48
C ARG A 442 -21.82 59.26 26.22
N ALA A 443 -23.12 59.51 26.17
CA ALA A 443 -24.10 59.01 25.21
C ALA A 443 -24.04 59.72 23.85
N GLY A 444 -24.53 59.04 22.81
CA GLY A 444 -24.80 59.63 21.50
C GLY A 444 -25.07 58.60 20.41
N ARG A 445 -26.33 58.19 20.26
CA ARG A 445 -26.94 57.78 18.95
C ARG A 445 -27.51 59.07 18.33
N PRO A 446 -27.73 59.21 16.99
CA PRO A 446 -28.34 58.17 16.15
C PRO A 446 -28.01 58.14 14.63
N ARG A 447 -28.50 57.06 13.98
CA ARG A 447 -29.16 56.93 12.64
C ARG A 447 -28.42 57.31 11.33
N GLY A 448 -28.68 56.47 10.31
CA GLY A 448 -28.55 56.77 8.87
C GLY A 448 -27.76 55.69 8.12
N ALA A 449 -28.37 54.61 7.63
CA ALA A 449 -29.02 54.48 6.31
C ALA A 449 -28.05 54.22 5.14
N LEU A 450 -28.15 52.98 4.61
CA LEU A 450 -28.20 52.59 3.20
C LEU A 450 -27.32 53.32 2.18
N SER A 451 -26.44 52.59 1.47
CA SER A 451 -26.40 52.55 -0.01
C SER A 451 -25.29 51.61 -0.55
N ARG A 452 -25.72 50.69 -1.44
CA ARG A 452 -25.12 50.16 -2.69
C ARG A 452 -23.60 50.29 -2.88
N ALA A 453 -22.87 49.18 -3.10
CA ALA A 453 -22.67 48.48 -4.39
C ALA A 453 -21.86 49.27 -5.44
N GLY A 454 -20.74 48.69 -5.89
CA GLY A 454 -19.86 49.18 -6.96
C GLY A 454 -18.40 48.83 -6.65
N GLN A 455 -17.97 47.59 -6.93
CA GLN A 455 -17.14 47.24 -8.09
C GLN A 455 -15.91 48.13 -8.35
N ALA A 456 -14.77 47.49 -8.12
CA ALA A 456 -13.61 47.39 -9.01
C ALA A 456 -12.62 48.56 -9.19
N ALA A 457 -11.36 48.15 -9.03
CA ALA A 457 -10.15 48.62 -9.71
C ALA A 457 -9.57 49.99 -9.32
N GLY A 458 -8.38 49.91 -8.70
CA GLY A 458 -7.49 51.06 -8.50
C GLY A 458 -6.15 50.58 -7.97
N ALA A 459 -5.19 50.40 -8.87
CA ALA A 459 -3.81 50.02 -8.59
C ALA A 459 -3.12 51.05 -7.66
N CYS A 460 -2.25 50.56 -6.77
CA CYS A 460 -1.14 51.35 -6.25
C CYS A 460 0.05 50.44 -5.93
N ALA A 461 1.13 50.68 -6.66
CA ALA A 461 2.47 50.24 -6.33
C ALA A 461 3.03 51.09 -5.18
N ALA A 462 3.72 50.47 -4.21
CA ALA A 462 4.88 51.05 -3.53
C ALA A 462 5.50 50.06 -2.52
N GLN A 463 6.63 49.51 -2.94
CA GLN A 463 7.92 49.46 -2.21
C GLN A 463 8.14 48.59 -0.95
N PRO A 464 9.40 48.16 -0.72
CA PRO A 464 9.79 47.11 0.23
C PRO A 464 10.40 47.65 1.52
N VAL A 465 10.42 46.83 2.58
CA VAL A 465 11.10 47.11 3.86
C VAL A 465 11.57 45.78 4.48
N PRO A 466 12.58 45.75 5.37
CA PRO A 466 14.01 45.87 5.05
C PRO A 466 14.85 44.66 5.52
N ARG A 467 16.09 44.62 5.04
CA ARG A 467 17.19 43.78 5.56
C ARG A 467 17.46 44.05 7.04
N VAL A 468 17.68 42.99 7.82
CA VAL A 468 18.39 43.05 9.10
C VAL A 468 19.80 42.50 8.90
N HIS A 469 20.79 43.32 9.24
CA HIS A 469 22.20 42.96 9.35
C HIS A 469 22.55 42.53 10.77
N GLY A 470 23.45 41.56 10.86
CA GLY A 470 24.22 41.13 12.02
C GLY A 470 24.84 39.77 11.65
N GLY A 471 26.14 39.60 11.43
CA GLY A 471 27.29 40.32 11.96
C GLY A 471 28.16 39.35 12.77
N HIS A 472 28.93 38.53 12.05
CA HIS A 472 30.14 37.78 12.42
C HIS A 472 30.21 36.87 13.68
N ALA A 473 30.57 35.60 13.44
CA ALA A 473 31.86 35.07 13.91
C ALA A 473 32.22 33.77 13.15
N HIS A 474 33.34 33.84 12.41
CA HIS A 474 34.02 32.69 11.83
C HIS A 474 34.56 31.75 12.92
N ARG A 475 34.28 30.44 12.82
CA ARG A 475 35.26 29.41 13.18
C ARG A 475 35.26 28.31 12.14
N ARG A 476 36.35 28.27 11.37
CA ARG A 476 36.77 27.12 10.57
C ARG A 476 36.98 25.94 11.52
N ARG A 477 36.40 24.78 11.22
CA ARG A 477 36.87 23.49 11.73
C ARG A 477 37.25 22.63 10.53
N THR A 478 38.54 22.41 10.40
CA THR A 478 39.18 21.53 9.44
C THR A 478 39.01 20.08 9.86
N ALA A 479 38.95 19.20 8.87
CA ALA A 479 39.04 17.75 9.01
C ALA A 479 40.47 17.37 9.42
N ALA A 480 40.65 17.03 10.69
CA ALA A 480 41.73 16.23 11.27
C ALA A 480 41.53 16.34 12.79
N ASP A 481 40.86 15.35 13.39
CA ASP A 481 41.13 14.83 14.73
C ASP A 481 40.12 13.73 15.07
N ASP A 482 40.62 12.70 15.74
CA ASP A 482 39.93 11.51 16.26
C ASP A 482 39.61 10.35 15.31
N ALA A 483 40.65 9.96 14.57
CA ALA A 483 40.96 8.55 14.32
C ALA A 483 41.95 8.05 15.39
N ALA A 484 41.47 7.71 16.60
CA ALA A 484 42.29 7.07 17.64
C ALA A 484 41.44 6.29 18.66
N ALA A 485 40.82 5.18 18.24
CA ALA A 485 40.37 4.13 19.16
C ALA A 485 40.18 2.79 18.44
N ARG A 486 41.29 2.16 18.02
CA ARG A 486 41.34 0.73 17.73
C ARG A 486 42.54 0.12 18.46
N ARG A 487 42.24 -0.95 19.20
CA ARG A 487 43.15 -1.99 19.73
C ARG A 487 44.02 -1.59 20.93
N ILE A 488 43.71 -2.18 22.09
CA ILE A 488 44.59 -3.04 22.92
C ILE A 488 43.69 -3.76 23.94
N ALA A 489 43.76 -5.10 23.96
CA ALA A 489 43.73 -5.99 25.13
C ALA A 489 43.17 -7.37 24.75
N LEU A 490 44.06 -8.22 24.24
CA LEU A 490 44.00 -9.68 24.41
C LEU A 490 44.64 -10.03 25.75
N GLY A 491 44.06 -10.97 26.51
CA GLY A 491 44.86 -11.91 27.29
C GLY A 491 44.41 -12.24 28.71
N ARG A 492 44.08 -13.53 28.90
CA ARG A 492 44.14 -14.39 30.11
C ARG A 492 42.97 -14.25 31.11
N GLY A 493 42.41 -15.32 31.69
CA GLY A 493 42.88 -16.71 31.78
C GLY A 493 41.81 -17.67 32.30
N ALA A 494 42.23 -18.92 32.45
CA ALA A 494 41.48 -20.16 32.54
C ALA A 494 41.01 -20.59 33.93
N GLY A 495 40.21 -21.68 33.95
CA GLY A 495 39.91 -22.56 35.10
C GLY A 495 38.41 -22.58 35.44
N SER A 496 37.71 -23.69 35.67
CA SER A 496 38.04 -25.12 35.67
C SER A 496 36.70 -25.89 35.81
N HIS A 497 36.59 -27.02 35.13
CA HIS A 497 35.58 -28.07 35.29
C HIS A 497 35.75 -28.80 36.65
N PRO A 498 34.80 -29.63 37.18
CA PRO A 498 34.43 -30.90 36.51
C PRO A 498 33.08 -31.61 36.84
N HIS A 499 32.87 -32.69 36.06
CA HIS A 499 32.17 -33.96 36.34
C HIS A 499 30.63 -34.11 36.21
N ARG A 500 30.18 -34.90 35.22
CA ARG A 500 29.94 -36.36 35.38
C ARG A 500 29.64 -37.07 34.04
N ALA A 501 30.09 -38.32 33.96
CA ALA A 501 30.04 -39.23 32.82
C ALA A 501 29.01 -40.36 33.01
N ARG A 502 28.59 -41.00 31.90
CA ARG A 502 28.34 -42.45 31.65
C ARG A 502 27.45 -42.58 30.39
N ALA A 503 27.89 -43.11 29.25
CA ALA A 503 28.27 -44.49 28.88
C ALA A 503 27.06 -45.40 28.50
N GLY A 504 27.11 -46.01 27.31
CA GLY A 504 26.41 -47.25 26.98
C GLY A 504 25.69 -47.31 25.62
N ALA A 505 26.38 -47.81 24.58
CA ALA A 505 25.76 -48.49 23.43
C ALA A 505 25.37 -49.94 23.84
N PRO A 506 24.61 -50.70 23.02
CA PRO A 506 25.27 -51.58 22.03
C PRO A 506 24.52 -51.78 20.70
N ALA A 507 25.15 -52.61 19.86
CA ALA A 507 25.00 -52.86 18.43
C ALA A 507 23.92 -53.88 18.00
N GLY A 508 23.75 -54.01 16.67
CA GLY A 508 23.10 -55.12 15.92
C GLY A 508 22.39 -54.60 14.66
N ALA A 509 22.98 -54.54 13.46
CA ALA A 509 23.47 -55.59 12.53
C ALA A 509 22.37 -56.31 11.70
N HIS A 510 22.67 -56.47 10.40
CA HIS A 510 21.98 -57.14 9.27
C HIS A 510 21.06 -56.28 8.38
N ALA A 511 21.46 -55.87 7.17
CA ALA A 511 21.68 -56.64 5.91
C ALA A 511 20.34 -57.02 5.24
N GLY A 512 20.05 -56.77 3.96
CA GLY A 512 20.78 -56.17 2.85
C GLY A 512 19.92 -56.32 1.56
N ALA A 513 20.38 -55.68 0.47
CA ALA A 513 20.14 -56.05 -0.94
C ALA A 513 18.68 -56.08 -1.47
N ALA A 514 18.34 -55.73 -2.71
CA ALA A 514 19.03 -55.14 -3.85
C ALA A 514 17.95 -54.71 -4.86
N LEU A 515 18.28 -53.67 -5.63
CA LEU A 515 17.78 -53.39 -6.99
C LEU A 515 18.06 -54.62 -7.92
N PRO A 516 17.45 -54.80 -9.13
CA PRO A 516 17.33 -53.72 -10.12
C PRO A 516 16.24 -53.78 -11.22
N ARG A 517 16.05 -52.58 -11.83
CA ARG A 517 15.92 -52.22 -13.27
C ARG A 517 14.75 -52.68 -14.17
N SER A 518 14.46 -51.75 -15.09
CA SER A 518 13.73 -51.80 -16.39
C SER A 518 12.20 -51.81 -16.30
N ARG A 519 11.43 -51.02 -17.07
CA ARG A 519 11.65 -50.27 -18.32
C ARG A 519 11.18 -48.83 -18.22
#